data_AF-A0A954WHU6-F1
#
_entry.id   AF-A0A954WHU6-F1
#
_cell.length_a   1.000
_cell.length_b   1.000
_cell.length_c   1.000
_cell.angle_alpha   90.00
_cell.angle_beta   90.00
_cell.angle_gamma   90.00
#
_symmetry.space_group_name_H-M   'P 1'
#
loop_
_entity.id
_entity.type
_entity.pdbx_description
1 polymer ?
#
loop_
_entity_poly.entity_id
_entity_poly.type
_entity_poly.pdbx_seq_one_letter_code
_entity_poly.pdbx_strand_id
1 'polypeptide(L)'
;KQLDEGRQVCLQEIWSLEDDLAQRAMLELRHRFYADPFGRANHGLESAVEATTSADIRGFFQNYYGPRNAILSVAGKIRWPELVENVERLFGAWQPQSGLAVAEVAPPDGNAHLEHDSNQTHIGIAYRNVPYGHPDYYQARGAIGVLSDGMSSRLFTEVREKRGLCYTVYAICHSLRDRGAVMCYAGTTTERAQETLDVTVAELLRLRDGVQAGELDRLKARIKTALIMQQESSYSRASSIAADWYFLNRVQTLAEVRQIIDGLTCDTINRYLADNPPDGFRIVTLGAEPLETPVGIS
;
A
#
# COMPACT_ATOMS: atom_id res chain seq x y z
N LYS A 1 -26.58 -6.86 -22.22
CA LYS A 1 -25.91 -8.18 -22.21
C LYS A 1 -24.50 -8.11 -21.64
N GLN A 2 -23.48 -7.61 -22.35
CA GLN A 2 -22.11 -7.55 -21.80
C GLN A 2 -21.98 -6.68 -20.53
N LEU A 3 -22.71 -5.56 -20.47
CA LEU A 3 -22.77 -4.74 -19.25
C LEU A 3 -23.38 -5.51 -18.07
N ASP A 4 -24.41 -6.32 -18.32
CA ASP A 4 -25.10 -7.05 -17.25
C ASP A 4 -24.23 -8.20 -16.71
N GLU A 5 -23.53 -8.89 -17.61
CA GLU A 5 -22.52 -9.90 -17.24
C GLU A 5 -21.38 -9.28 -16.44
N GLY A 6 -20.82 -8.14 -16.89
CA GLY A 6 -19.77 -7.42 -16.17
C GLY A 6 -20.23 -6.91 -14.81
N ARG A 7 -21.47 -6.40 -14.72
CA ARG A 7 -22.07 -5.97 -13.46
C ARG A 7 -22.16 -7.12 -12.45
N GLN A 8 -22.59 -8.30 -12.89
CA GLN A 8 -22.67 -9.47 -12.02
C GLN A 8 -21.30 -9.88 -11.48
N VAL A 9 -20.24 -9.80 -12.28
CA VAL A 9 -18.87 -10.06 -11.81
C VAL A 9 -18.47 -9.04 -10.73
N CYS A 10 -18.71 -7.74 -10.95
CA CYS A 10 -18.40 -6.72 -9.95
C CYS A 10 -19.18 -6.92 -8.63
N LEU A 11 -20.46 -7.30 -8.71
CA LEU A 11 -21.28 -7.59 -7.54
C LEU A 11 -20.76 -8.81 -6.79
N GLN A 12 -20.37 -9.87 -7.49
CA GLN A 12 -19.74 -11.05 -6.89
C GLN A 12 -18.43 -10.70 -6.16
N GLU A 13 -17.61 -9.81 -6.73
CA GLU A 13 -16.41 -9.33 -6.05
C GLU A 13 -16.77 -8.56 -4.77
N ILE A 14 -17.77 -7.68 -4.79
CA ILE A 14 -18.25 -6.96 -3.60
C ILE A 14 -18.74 -7.95 -2.53
N TRP A 15 -19.61 -8.89 -2.89
CA TRP A 15 -20.15 -9.88 -1.96
C TRP A 15 -19.05 -10.78 -1.39
N SER A 16 -18.03 -11.13 -2.18
CA SER A 16 -16.90 -11.93 -1.68
C SER A 16 -16.09 -11.23 -0.59
N LEU A 17 -16.18 -9.90 -0.48
CA LEU A 17 -15.53 -9.17 0.62
C LEU A 17 -16.18 -9.47 1.96
N GLU A 18 -17.47 -9.84 2.01
CA GLU A 18 -18.17 -10.17 3.27
C GLU A 18 -17.42 -11.27 4.04
N ASP A 19 -16.89 -12.24 3.30
CA ASP A 19 -16.12 -13.38 3.80
C ASP A 19 -14.62 -13.08 4.02
N ASP A 20 -14.07 -11.99 3.43
CA ASP A 20 -12.68 -11.55 3.64
C ASP A 20 -12.60 -10.43 4.69
N LEU A 21 -12.70 -10.84 5.96
CA LEU A 21 -12.65 -9.94 7.11
C LEU A 21 -11.33 -9.14 7.20
N ALA A 22 -10.22 -9.72 6.75
CA ALA A 22 -8.93 -9.04 6.74
C ALA A 22 -8.95 -7.87 5.74
N GLN A 23 -9.44 -8.11 4.53
CA GLN A 23 -9.58 -7.09 3.51
C GLN A 23 -10.59 -6.01 3.94
N ARG A 24 -11.72 -6.39 4.55
CA ARG A 24 -12.70 -5.42 5.09
C ARG A 24 -12.08 -4.47 6.11
N ALA A 25 -11.33 -4.99 7.09
CA ALA A 25 -10.65 -4.17 8.08
C ALA A 25 -9.67 -3.18 7.43
N MET A 26 -8.90 -3.61 6.42
CA MET A 26 -7.94 -2.76 5.73
C MET A 26 -8.60 -1.73 4.79
N LEU A 27 -9.73 -2.07 4.18
CA LEU A 27 -10.52 -1.11 3.39
C LEU A 27 -11.09 0.00 4.27
N GLU A 28 -11.66 -0.35 5.43
CA GLU A 28 -12.15 0.65 6.39
C GLU A 28 -11.02 1.49 6.97
N LEU A 29 -9.85 0.89 7.25
CA LEU A 29 -8.65 1.62 7.65
C LEU A 29 -8.26 2.65 6.58
N ARG A 30 -8.23 2.26 5.31
CA ARG A 30 -7.89 3.15 4.20
C ARG A 30 -8.91 4.28 4.05
N HIS A 31 -10.20 3.99 4.19
CA HIS A 31 -11.30 4.96 4.14
C HIS A 31 -11.21 6.01 5.26
N ARG A 32 -10.76 5.61 6.46
CA ARG A 32 -10.55 6.52 7.59
C ARG A 32 -9.22 7.26 7.57
N PHE A 33 -8.24 6.74 6.83
CA PHE A 33 -6.92 7.35 6.78
C PHE A 33 -6.79 8.38 5.66
N TYR A 34 -7.26 8.07 4.45
CA TYR A 34 -7.15 8.98 3.31
C TYR A 34 -8.47 9.71 3.06
N ALA A 35 -8.36 11.00 2.76
CA ALA A 35 -9.46 11.79 2.23
C ALA A 35 -10.11 11.09 1.02
N ASP A 36 -11.42 11.25 0.90
CA ASP A 36 -12.17 10.84 -0.27
C ASP A 36 -11.67 11.61 -1.51
N PRO A 37 -11.52 10.97 -2.69
CA PRO A 37 -11.83 9.57 -3.02
C PRO A 37 -10.68 8.60 -2.77
N PHE A 38 -9.53 9.05 -2.28
CA PHE A 38 -8.31 8.24 -2.15
C PHE A 38 -8.44 7.10 -1.14
N GLY A 39 -9.35 7.25 -0.16
CA GLY A 39 -9.71 6.23 0.82
C GLY A 39 -10.68 5.15 0.33
N ARG A 40 -11.36 5.36 -0.82
CA ARG A 40 -12.45 4.49 -1.27
C ARG A 40 -11.99 3.07 -1.58
N ALA A 41 -12.89 2.11 -1.37
CA ALA A 41 -12.74 0.75 -1.85
C ALA A 41 -12.77 0.73 -3.39
N ASN A 42 -11.84 -0.02 -3.99
CA ASN A 42 -11.73 -0.09 -5.45
C ASN A 42 -12.95 -0.76 -6.11
N HIS A 43 -13.68 -1.61 -5.38
CA HIS A 43 -14.89 -2.30 -5.84
C HIS A 43 -16.10 -1.37 -5.98
N GLY A 44 -16.06 -0.18 -5.35
CA GLY A 44 -17.19 0.75 -5.31
C GLY A 44 -18.29 0.32 -4.35
N LEU A 45 -19.46 0.95 -4.49
CA LEU A 45 -20.68 0.63 -3.74
C LEU A 45 -21.57 -0.27 -4.59
N GLU A 46 -22.22 -1.25 -3.97
CA GLU A 46 -23.19 -2.14 -4.63
C GLU A 46 -24.25 -1.34 -5.39
N SER A 47 -24.91 -0.39 -4.71
CA SER A 47 -25.92 0.48 -5.32
C SER A 47 -25.39 1.32 -6.50
N ALA A 48 -24.10 1.71 -6.47
CA ALA A 48 -23.48 2.44 -7.56
C ALA A 48 -23.20 1.51 -8.76
N VAL A 49 -22.76 0.28 -8.52
CA VAL A 49 -22.55 -0.75 -9.56
C VAL A 49 -23.87 -1.12 -10.22
N GLU A 50 -24.94 -1.26 -9.43
CA GLU A 50 -26.30 -1.51 -9.94
C GLU A 50 -26.81 -0.37 -10.81
N ALA A 51 -26.66 0.88 -10.35
CA ALA A 51 -27.11 2.07 -11.06
C ALA A 51 -26.27 2.42 -12.29
N THR A 52 -25.06 1.86 -12.42
CA THR A 52 -24.14 2.20 -13.51
C THR A 52 -24.70 1.83 -14.88
N THR A 53 -24.74 2.82 -15.77
CA THR A 53 -25.20 2.67 -17.15
C THR A 53 -24.04 2.59 -18.14
N SER A 54 -24.32 2.13 -19.36
CA SER A 54 -23.34 2.17 -20.45
C SER A 54 -22.91 3.61 -20.81
N ALA A 55 -23.76 4.60 -20.55
CA ALA A 55 -23.43 6.00 -20.80
C ALA A 55 -22.38 6.51 -19.80
N ASP A 56 -22.51 6.13 -18.53
CA ASP A 56 -21.55 6.49 -17.47
C ASP A 56 -20.17 5.92 -17.76
N ILE A 57 -20.09 4.64 -18.16
CA ILE A 57 -18.81 3.98 -18.52
C ILE A 57 -18.16 4.66 -19.72
N ARG A 58 -18.94 4.99 -20.76
CA ARG A 58 -18.42 5.71 -21.93
C ARG A 58 -17.94 7.10 -21.55
N GLY A 59 -18.69 7.82 -20.71
CA GLY A 59 -18.29 9.12 -20.18
C GLY A 59 -17.00 9.02 -19.37
N PHE A 60 -16.87 8.04 -18.49
CA PHE A 60 -15.65 7.79 -17.73
C PHE A 60 -14.46 7.53 -18.66
N PHE A 61 -14.60 6.65 -19.65
CA PHE A 61 -13.55 6.39 -20.64
C PHE A 61 -13.17 7.67 -21.39
N GLN A 62 -14.14 8.43 -21.89
CA GLN A 62 -13.89 9.66 -22.63
C GLN A 62 -13.20 10.74 -21.78
N ASN A 63 -13.46 10.80 -20.48
CA ASN A 63 -12.91 11.84 -19.61
C ASN A 63 -11.54 11.47 -19.00
N TYR A 64 -11.30 10.19 -18.74
CA TYR A 64 -10.11 9.75 -17.99
C TYR A 64 -9.09 8.98 -18.82
N TYR A 65 -9.51 8.27 -19.89
CA TYR A 65 -8.60 7.55 -20.78
C TYR A 65 -8.10 8.48 -21.87
N GLY A 66 -6.86 8.92 -21.73
CA GLY A 66 -6.17 9.74 -22.71
C GLY A 66 -4.66 9.52 -22.68
N PRO A 67 -3.93 9.95 -23.73
CA PRO A 67 -2.48 9.80 -23.83
C PRO A 67 -1.72 10.51 -22.69
N ARG A 68 -2.33 11.49 -22.01
CA ARG A 68 -1.74 12.15 -20.84
C ARG A 68 -1.84 11.34 -19.54
N ASN A 69 -2.75 10.38 -19.48
CA ASN A 69 -3.02 9.53 -18.31
C ASN A 69 -2.65 8.06 -18.56
N ALA A 70 -1.96 7.76 -19.66
CA ALA A 70 -1.60 6.41 -20.06
C ALA A 70 -0.09 6.24 -20.07
N ILE A 71 0.39 5.09 -19.58
CA ILE A 71 1.80 4.71 -19.62
C ILE A 71 1.88 3.34 -20.30
N LEU A 72 2.60 3.27 -21.42
CA LEU A 72 2.94 2.01 -22.07
C LEU A 72 4.37 1.63 -21.69
N SER A 73 4.51 0.54 -20.95
CA SER A 73 5.81 -0.03 -20.60
C SER A 73 5.96 -1.40 -21.25
N VAL A 74 7.11 -1.63 -21.87
CA VAL A 74 7.41 -2.87 -22.59
C VAL A 74 8.81 -3.34 -22.21
N ALA A 75 8.94 -4.60 -21.81
CA ALA A 75 10.22 -5.22 -21.51
C ALA A 75 10.30 -6.61 -22.15
N GLY A 76 11.49 -6.97 -22.64
CA GLY A 76 11.73 -8.23 -23.34
C GLY A 76 12.64 -8.03 -24.56
N LYS A 77 12.57 -8.97 -25.51
CA LYS A 77 13.30 -8.91 -26.77
C LYS A 77 12.60 -7.97 -27.76
N ILE A 78 12.91 -6.68 -27.68
CA ILE A 78 12.22 -5.63 -28.44
C ILE A 78 13.20 -4.92 -29.37
N ARG A 79 12.75 -4.64 -30.60
CA ARG A 79 13.41 -3.69 -31.50
C ARG A 79 12.76 -2.32 -31.34
N TRP A 80 13.49 -1.38 -30.75
CA TRP A 80 12.93 -0.07 -30.38
C TRP A 80 12.28 0.69 -31.55
N PRO A 81 12.90 0.79 -32.75
CA PRO A 81 12.29 1.51 -33.86
C PRO A 81 10.91 0.96 -34.27
N GLU A 82 10.78 -0.37 -34.30
CA GLU A 82 9.52 -1.04 -34.68
C GLU A 82 8.43 -0.88 -33.62
N LEU A 83 8.81 -0.86 -32.35
CA LEU A 83 7.86 -0.57 -31.28
C LEU A 83 7.32 0.85 -31.43
N VAL A 84 8.21 1.84 -31.64
CA VAL A 84 7.82 3.24 -31.81
C VAL A 84 6.89 3.40 -33.02
N GLU A 85 7.24 2.82 -34.17
CA GLU A 85 6.41 2.87 -35.38
C GLU A 85 5.01 2.27 -35.14
N ASN A 86 4.93 1.12 -34.45
CA ASN A 86 3.63 0.51 -34.14
C ASN A 86 2.81 1.35 -33.16
N VAL A 87 3.45 1.93 -32.15
CA VAL A 87 2.77 2.79 -31.17
C VAL A 87 2.26 4.06 -31.84
N GLU A 88 3.07 4.70 -32.69
CA GLU A 88 2.66 5.88 -33.46
C GLU A 88 1.50 5.55 -34.41
N ARG A 89 1.58 4.43 -35.13
CA ARG A 89 0.50 3.97 -36.02
C ARG A 89 -0.81 3.69 -35.28
N LEU A 90 -0.75 3.09 -34.09
CA LEU A 90 -1.94 2.67 -33.33
C LEU A 90 -2.53 3.79 -32.46
N PHE A 91 -1.68 4.62 -31.86
CA PHE A 91 -2.07 5.58 -30.83
C PHE A 91 -1.74 7.03 -31.17
N GLY A 92 -1.05 7.33 -32.28
CA GLY A 92 -0.62 8.69 -32.64
C GLY A 92 -1.78 9.67 -32.88
N ALA A 93 -2.96 9.16 -33.24
CA ALA A 93 -4.17 9.97 -33.39
C ALA A 93 -4.96 10.15 -32.08
N TRP A 94 -4.56 9.50 -30.99
CA TRP A 94 -5.27 9.55 -29.70
C TRP A 94 -5.15 10.94 -29.09
N GLN A 95 -6.28 11.62 -28.94
CA GLN A 95 -6.31 13.01 -28.45
C GLN A 95 -6.22 13.08 -26.92
N PRO A 96 -5.49 14.07 -26.37
CA PRO A 96 -5.48 14.32 -24.94
C PRO A 96 -6.87 14.75 -24.45
N GLN A 97 -7.22 14.31 -23.26
CA GLN A 97 -8.44 14.72 -22.57
C GLN A 97 -8.08 15.59 -21.37
N SER A 98 -8.93 16.56 -21.06
CA SER A 98 -8.84 17.31 -19.81
C SER A 98 -9.38 16.42 -18.70
N GLY A 99 -8.49 15.87 -17.87
CA GLY A 99 -8.90 15.18 -16.67
C GLY A 99 -9.73 16.11 -15.78
N LEU A 100 -10.72 15.55 -15.09
CA LEU A 100 -11.54 16.31 -14.14
C LEU A 100 -10.76 16.51 -12.85
N ALA A 101 -10.87 17.71 -12.26
CA ALA A 101 -10.35 17.97 -10.93
C ALA A 101 -11.10 17.11 -9.92
N VAL A 102 -10.35 16.43 -9.04
CA VAL A 102 -10.92 15.63 -7.96
C VAL A 102 -11.02 16.52 -6.73
N ALA A 103 -12.24 16.73 -6.25
CA ALA A 103 -12.47 17.40 -4.98
C ALA A 103 -12.26 16.42 -3.83
N GLU A 104 -11.56 16.85 -2.80
CA GLU A 104 -11.29 16.03 -1.63
C GLU A 104 -12.29 16.30 -0.50
N VAL A 105 -12.74 15.23 0.15
CA VAL A 105 -13.53 15.31 1.38
C VAL A 105 -12.72 14.68 2.51
N ALA A 106 -12.63 15.38 3.64
CA ALA A 106 -11.89 14.90 4.80
C ALA A 106 -12.38 13.51 5.22
N PRO A 107 -11.47 12.60 5.63
CA PRO A 107 -11.87 11.27 6.07
C PRO A 107 -12.63 11.35 7.41
N PRO A 108 -13.38 10.29 7.77
CA PRO A 108 -13.99 10.19 9.10
C PRO A 108 -12.96 10.31 10.25
N ASP A 109 -13.38 10.95 11.33
CA ASP A 109 -12.55 11.10 12.53
C ASP A 109 -12.49 9.82 13.39
N GLY A 110 -11.43 9.71 14.20
CA GLY A 110 -11.21 8.65 15.16
C GLY A 110 -10.83 7.27 14.59
N ASN A 111 -10.74 6.33 15.53
CA ASN A 111 -10.60 4.89 15.31
C ASN A 111 -11.97 4.25 15.05
N ALA A 112 -11.99 2.98 14.63
CA ALA A 112 -13.22 2.22 14.51
C ALA A 112 -13.11 0.77 14.97
N HIS A 113 -14.26 0.24 15.37
CA HIS A 113 -14.49 -1.18 15.55
C HIS A 113 -15.67 -1.60 14.66
N LEU A 114 -15.46 -2.63 13.86
CA LEU A 114 -16.49 -3.29 13.06
C LEU A 114 -16.87 -4.60 13.75
N GLU A 115 -18.04 -4.62 14.37
CA GLU A 115 -18.53 -5.81 15.06
C GLU A 115 -18.78 -6.93 14.05
N HIS A 116 -18.23 -8.12 14.34
CA HIS A 116 -18.45 -9.32 13.56
C HIS A 116 -18.28 -10.55 14.43
N ASP A 117 -19.26 -11.47 14.39
CA ASP A 117 -19.14 -12.76 15.06
C ASP A 117 -18.06 -13.59 14.36
N SER A 118 -16.88 -13.68 14.98
CA SER A 118 -15.69 -14.36 14.46
C SER A 118 -14.79 -14.79 15.61
N ASN A 119 -14.14 -15.94 15.44
CA ASN A 119 -13.11 -16.43 16.36
C ASN A 119 -11.76 -15.69 16.19
N GLN A 120 -11.66 -14.81 15.19
CA GLN A 120 -10.49 -13.98 14.93
C GLN A 120 -10.84 -12.51 14.99
N THR A 121 -9.88 -11.73 15.49
CA THR A 121 -9.89 -10.27 15.42
C THR A 121 -8.83 -9.80 14.44
N HIS A 122 -9.25 -8.94 13.51
CA HIS A 122 -8.41 -8.30 12.50
C HIS A 122 -8.10 -6.88 12.91
N ILE A 123 -6.83 -6.51 12.92
CA ILE A 123 -6.35 -5.23 13.44
C ILE A 123 -5.60 -4.53 12.30
N GLY A 124 -6.13 -3.39 11.87
CA GLY A 124 -5.50 -2.47 10.94
C GLY A 124 -4.98 -1.23 11.66
N ILE A 125 -3.74 -0.84 11.41
CA ILE A 125 -3.12 0.36 11.97
C ILE A 125 -2.47 1.16 10.84
N ALA A 126 -2.73 2.46 10.76
CA ALA A 126 -2.11 3.34 9.78
C ALA A 126 -1.57 4.61 10.43
N TYR A 127 -0.47 5.13 9.88
CA TYR A 127 0.04 6.45 10.22
C TYR A 127 0.70 7.10 9.00
N ARG A 128 0.92 8.42 9.09
CA ARG A 128 1.46 9.20 7.98
C ARG A 128 2.88 8.78 7.64
N ASN A 129 3.18 8.78 6.34
CA ASN A 129 4.52 8.50 5.83
C ASN A 129 4.79 9.34 4.58
N VAL A 130 6.04 9.37 4.14
CA VAL A 130 6.39 10.01 2.86
C VAL A 130 5.97 9.14 1.67
N PRO A 131 5.50 9.73 0.55
CA PRO A 131 5.16 8.98 -0.67
C PRO A 131 6.40 8.48 -1.41
N TYR A 132 6.22 7.55 -2.36
CA TYR A 132 7.31 6.97 -3.16
C TYR A 132 8.21 8.00 -3.86
N GLY A 133 7.63 9.11 -4.32
CA GLY A 133 8.40 10.20 -4.97
C GLY A 133 9.19 11.11 -4.02
N HIS A 134 9.09 10.91 -2.71
CA HIS A 134 9.77 11.77 -1.74
C HIS A 134 11.26 11.44 -1.62
N PRO A 135 12.17 12.44 -1.45
CA PRO A 135 13.60 12.19 -1.27
C PRO A 135 13.95 11.21 -0.14
N ASP A 136 13.19 11.25 0.96
CA ASP A 136 13.40 10.38 2.13
C ASP A 136 12.68 9.02 2.04
N TYR A 137 12.09 8.66 0.90
CA TYR A 137 11.32 7.42 0.79
C TYR A 137 12.13 6.18 1.17
N TYR A 138 13.39 6.10 0.76
CA TYR A 138 14.22 4.93 1.04
C TYR A 138 14.64 4.83 2.51
N GLN A 139 14.73 5.95 3.24
CA GLN A 139 14.91 5.99 4.69
C GLN A 139 13.66 5.46 5.38
N ALA A 140 12.48 5.93 4.96
CA ALA A 140 11.19 5.44 5.44
C ALA A 140 11.02 3.93 5.18
N ARG A 141 11.28 3.48 3.95
CA ARG A 141 11.21 2.07 3.57
C ARG A 141 12.21 1.22 4.33
N GLY A 142 13.40 1.76 4.62
CA GLY A 142 14.42 1.14 5.46
C GLY A 142 13.92 0.88 6.88
N ALA A 143 13.32 1.89 7.52
CA ALA A 143 12.72 1.74 8.85
C ALA A 143 11.64 0.64 8.89
N ILE A 144 10.71 0.67 7.91
CA ILE A 144 9.63 -0.33 7.84
C ILE A 144 10.15 -1.72 7.45
N GLY A 145 11.24 -1.78 6.68
CA GLY A 145 11.93 -3.04 6.39
C GLY A 145 12.47 -3.70 7.66
N VAL A 146 13.14 -2.94 8.53
CA VAL A 146 13.60 -3.48 9.82
C VAL A 146 12.42 -3.94 10.69
N LEU A 147 11.32 -3.21 10.65
CA LEU A 147 10.11 -3.54 11.40
C LEU A 147 9.44 -4.83 10.90
N SER A 148 9.34 -5.05 9.57
CA SER A 148 8.43 -6.06 9.00
C SER A 148 9.01 -7.02 7.95
N ASP A 149 10.21 -6.79 7.40
CA ASP A 149 10.71 -7.59 6.28
C ASP A 149 11.36 -8.92 6.72
N GLY A 150 10.59 -10.00 6.62
CA GLY A 150 11.08 -11.36 6.81
C GLY A 150 11.15 -11.81 8.27
N MET A 151 11.71 -13.00 8.48
CA MET A 151 11.66 -13.69 9.78
C MET A 151 12.56 -13.05 10.86
N SER A 152 13.51 -12.20 10.47
CA SER A 152 14.39 -11.49 11.40
C SER A 152 13.92 -10.06 11.73
N SER A 153 12.69 -9.72 11.33
CA SER A 153 12.10 -8.40 11.55
C SER A 153 11.49 -8.29 12.95
N ARG A 154 11.39 -7.07 13.48
CA ARG A 154 10.91 -6.84 14.86
C ARG A 154 9.50 -7.41 15.07
N LEU A 155 8.57 -7.17 14.15
CA LEU A 155 7.20 -7.70 14.27
C LEU A 155 7.17 -9.23 14.22
N PHE A 156 7.95 -9.85 13.34
CA PHE A 156 8.02 -11.30 13.30
C PHE A 156 8.55 -11.87 14.62
N THR A 157 9.66 -11.32 15.12
CA THR A 157 10.29 -11.80 16.37
C THR A 157 9.40 -11.55 17.59
N GLU A 158 8.93 -10.32 17.80
CA GLU A 158 8.23 -9.94 19.04
C GLU A 158 6.78 -10.42 19.09
N VAL A 159 6.05 -10.36 17.97
CA VAL A 159 4.62 -10.72 17.94
C VAL A 159 4.44 -12.21 17.64
N ARG A 160 5.18 -12.77 16.66
CA ARG A 160 4.99 -14.17 16.24
C ARG A 160 5.89 -15.15 16.97
N GLU A 161 7.20 -14.94 16.97
CA GLU A 161 8.16 -15.94 17.45
C GLU A 161 8.17 -16.03 18.98
N LYS A 162 8.31 -14.90 19.68
CA LYS A 162 8.43 -14.88 21.15
C LYS A 162 7.10 -15.10 21.86
N ARG A 163 6.00 -14.56 21.32
CA ARG A 163 4.70 -14.53 21.99
C ARG A 163 3.63 -15.40 21.34
N GLY A 164 3.83 -15.83 20.08
CA GLY A 164 2.86 -16.66 19.38
C GLY A 164 1.49 -16.00 19.18
N LEU A 165 1.41 -14.67 19.15
CA LEU A 165 0.14 -13.95 19.19
C LEU A 165 -0.64 -14.06 17.89
N CYS A 166 0.02 -14.14 16.74
CA CYS A 166 -0.64 -14.18 15.45
C CYS A 166 0.14 -14.99 14.42
N TYR A 167 -0.59 -15.45 13.40
CA TYR A 167 0.04 -16.04 12.21
C TYR A 167 0.46 -14.97 11.19
N THR A 168 -0.31 -13.89 11.07
CA THR A 168 -0.02 -12.82 10.11
C THR A 168 0.10 -11.51 10.84
N VAL A 169 1.27 -10.88 10.72
CA VAL A 169 1.52 -9.48 11.09
C VAL A 169 2.51 -8.90 10.09
N TYR A 170 2.24 -7.70 9.61
CA TYR A 170 3.15 -6.97 8.73
C TYR A 170 2.90 -5.47 8.76
N ALA A 171 3.88 -4.69 8.32
CA ALA A 171 3.77 -3.28 8.00
C ALA A 171 4.36 -3.00 6.61
N ILE A 172 3.70 -2.15 5.83
CA ILE A 172 4.13 -1.76 4.49
C ILE A 172 4.11 -0.24 4.32
N CYS A 173 5.03 0.28 3.51
CA CYS A 173 4.93 1.65 2.99
C CYS A 173 3.89 1.66 1.86
N HIS A 174 2.71 2.19 2.14
CA HIS A 174 1.69 2.44 1.15
C HIS A 174 1.90 3.81 0.50
N SER A 175 1.80 3.91 -0.82
CA SER A 175 1.97 5.18 -1.53
C SER A 175 0.87 5.37 -2.57
N LEU A 176 0.22 6.51 -2.48
CA LEU A 176 -0.44 7.17 -3.61
C LEU A 176 0.57 8.10 -4.28
N ARG A 177 0.16 8.78 -5.35
CA ARG A 177 1.07 9.61 -6.16
C ARG A 177 1.83 10.65 -5.33
N ASP A 178 1.14 11.30 -4.40
CA ASP A 178 1.59 12.44 -3.61
C ASP A 178 1.32 12.27 -2.10
N ARG A 179 0.80 11.11 -1.69
CA ARG A 179 0.48 10.78 -0.29
C ARG A 179 1.10 9.46 0.11
N GLY A 180 1.69 9.40 1.30
CA GLY A 180 2.25 8.18 1.86
C GLY A 180 1.60 7.83 3.18
N ALA A 181 1.54 6.53 3.45
CA ALA A 181 1.21 6.00 4.75
C ALA A 181 2.09 4.79 5.05
N VAL A 182 2.20 4.45 6.32
CA VAL A 182 2.47 3.08 6.70
C VAL A 182 1.13 2.44 7.02
N MET A 183 0.94 1.23 6.49
CA MET A 183 -0.22 0.40 6.80
C MET A 183 0.26 -0.89 7.42
N CYS A 184 -0.26 -1.22 8.59
CA CYS A 184 0.07 -2.39 9.36
C CYS A 184 -1.20 -3.22 9.56
N TYR A 185 -1.03 -4.53 9.51
CA TYR A 185 -2.11 -5.49 9.69
C TYR A 185 -1.64 -6.59 10.64
N ALA A 186 -2.53 -7.04 11.54
CA ALA A 186 -2.39 -8.26 12.30
C ALA A 186 -3.72 -9.01 12.37
N GLY A 187 -3.68 -10.34 12.27
CA GLY A 187 -4.85 -11.22 12.44
C GLY A 187 -4.59 -12.25 13.55
N THR A 188 -5.39 -12.23 14.60
CA THR A 188 -5.17 -13.00 15.84
C THR A 188 -6.49 -13.57 16.38
N THR A 189 -6.44 -14.44 17.39
CA THR A 189 -7.66 -14.90 18.07
C THR A 189 -8.23 -13.80 18.95
N THR A 190 -9.54 -13.83 19.20
CA THR A 190 -10.23 -12.80 20.00
C THR A 190 -9.60 -12.63 21.39
N GLU A 191 -9.18 -13.72 22.03
CA GLU A 191 -8.58 -13.68 23.38
C GLU A 191 -7.20 -13.02 23.41
N ARG A 192 -6.50 -12.99 22.27
CA ARG A 192 -5.14 -12.43 22.12
C ARG A 192 -5.14 -11.07 21.44
N ALA A 193 -6.32 -10.54 21.09
CA ALA A 193 -6.47 -9.35 20.28
C ALA A 193 -5.88 -8.09 20.95
N GLN A 194 -6.20 -7.85 22.22
CA GLN A 194 -5.68 -6.70 22.95
C GLN A 194 -4.15 -6.74 23.07
N GLU A 195 -3.59 -7.88 23.49
CA GLU A 195 -2.13 -8.06 23.61
C GLU A 195 -1.44 -7.87 22.25
N THR A 196 -2.05 -8.36 21.16
CA THR A 196 -1.53 -8.18 19.79
C THR A 196 -1.51 -6.71 19.39
N LEU A 197 -2.57 -5.96 19.67
CA LEU A 197 -2.64 -4.52 19.41
C LEU A 197 -1.54 -3.79 20.18
N ASP A 198 -1.44 -4.02 21.49
CA ASP A 198 -0.50 -3.34 22.37
C ASP A 198 0.95 -3.58 21.95
N VAL A 199 1.32 -4.84 21.67
CA VAL A 199 2.69 -5.20 21.25
C VAL A 199 2.98 -4.63 19.85
N THR A 200 2.04 -4.69 18.91
CA THR A 200 2.25 -4.17 17.55
C THR A 200 2.48 -2.66 17.58
N VAL A 201 1.67 -1.94 18.35
CA VAL A 201 1.80 -0.49 18.53
C VAL A 201 3.09 -0.14 19.27
N ALA A 202 3.47 -0.90 20.29
CA ALA A 202 4.75 -0.71 20.98
C ALA A 202 5.94 -0.86 20.02
N GLU A 203 5.95 -1.87 19.15
CA GLU A 203 7.03 -2.05 18.16
C GLU A 203 7.06 -0.94 17.11
N LEU A 204 5.89 -0.43 16.71
CA LEU A 204 5.79 0.75 15.84
C LEU A 204 6.41 1.99 16.51
N LEU A 205 6.07 2.24 17.78
CA LEU A 205 6.61 3.36 18.56
C LEU A 205 8.11 3.21 18.84
N ARG A 206 8.61 1.98 19.03
CA ARG A 206 10.05 1.67 19.22
C ARG A 206 10.90 2.00 18.00
N LEU A 207 10.33 2.33 16.85
CA LEU A 207 11.09 2.94 15.76
C LEU A 207 11.63 4.33 16.15
N ARG A 208 10.99 5.03 17.10
CA ARG A 208 11.49 6.31 17.64
C ARG A 208 12.84 6.18 18.34
N ASP A 209 13.15 4.99 18.86
CA ASP A 209 14.45 4.68 19.47
C ASP A 209 15.55 4.44 18.41
N GLY A 210 15.16 4.39 17.14
CA GLY A 210 16.04 4.19 15.99
C GLY A 210 16.25 2.74 15.59
N VAL A 211 16.93 2.59 14.46
CA VAL A 211 17.35 1.35 13.83
C VAL A 211 18.82 1.07 14.15
N GLN A 212 19.13 -0.18 14.46
CA GLN A 212 20.47 -0.64 14.79
C GLN A 212 21.21 -1.19 13.56
N ALA A 213 22.55 -1.12 13.56
CA ALA A 213 23.39 -1.53 12.44
C ALA A 213 23.13 -2.98 12.00
N GLY A 214 23.06 -3.91 12.94
CA GLY A 214 22.80 -5.32 12.63
C GLY A 214 21.43 -5.57 12.01
N GLU A 215 20.42 -4.75 12.34
CA GLU A 215 19.10 -4.84 11.72
C GLU A 215 19.14 -4.35 10.27
N LEU A 216 19.81 -3.21 10.04
CA LEU A 216 19.96 -2.64 8.71
C LEU A 216 20.77 -3.56 7.79
N ASP A 217 21.84 -4.18 8.28
CA ASP A 217 22.67 -5.10 7.49
C ASP A 217 21.88 -6.31 7.00
N ARG A 218 21.05 -6.90 7.88
CA ARG A 218 20.15 -8.00 7.51
C ARG A 218 19.14 -7.56 6.45
N LEU A 219 18.54 -6.38 6.62
CA LEU A 219 17.59 -5.82 5.66
C LEU A 219 18.26 -5.60 4.29
N LYS A 220 19.43 -4.96 4.25
CA LYS A 220 20.17 -4.72 3.00
C LYS A 220 20.50 -6.01 2.28
N ALA A 221 20.96 -7.04 2.99
CA ALA A 221 21.25 -8.35 2.41
C ALA A 221 20.01 -8.95 1.74
N ARG A 222 18.84 -8.89 2.41
CA ARG A 222 17.57 -9.37 1.87
C ARG A 222 17.12 -8.59 0.63
N ILE A 223 17.17 -7.25 0.66
CA ILE A 223 16.77 -6.41 -0.47
C ILE A 223 17.63 -6.72 -1.69
N LYS A 224 18.95 -6.88 -1.52
CA LYS A 224 19.87 -7.24 -2.61
C LYS A 224 19.50 -8.57 -3.27
N THR A 225 19.15 -9.60 -2.48
CA THR A 225 18.69 -10.88 -3.02
C THR A 225 17.40 -10.72 -3.82
N ALA A 226 16.43 -9.96 -3.30
CA ALA A 226 15.17 -9.71 -4.00
C ALA A 226 15.35 -8.94 -5.31
N LEU A 227 16.25 -7.95 -5.33
CA LEU A 227 16.59 -7.18 -6.53
C LEU A 227 17.19 -8.05 -7.64
N ILE A 228 17.98 -9.08 -7.31
CA ILE A 228 18.51 -10.04 -8.28
C ILE A 228 17.36 -10.84 -8.90
N MET A 229 16.46 -11.38 -8.08
CA MET A 229 15.33 -12.20 -8.55
C MET A 229 14.37 -11.41 -9.44
N GLN A 230 14.16 -10.12 -9.17
CA GLN A 230 13.32 -9.26 -10.00
C GLN A 230 13.83 -9.10 -11.44
N GLN A 231 15.12 -9.36 -11.72
CA GLN A 231 15.68 -9.23 -13.05
C GLN A 231 15.25 -10.34 -14.03
N GLU A 232 14.75 -11.47 -13.52
CA GLU A 232 14.46 -12.65 -14.32
C GLU A 232 13.13 -12.54 -15.08
N SER A 233 12.22 -11.69 -14.61
CA SER A 233 10.88 -11.53 -15.17
C SER A 233 10.76 -10.25 -16.01
N SER A 234 10.51 -10.42 -17.32
CA SER A 234 10.20 -9.29 -18.19
C SER A 234 8.94 -8.54 -17.75
N TYR A 235 7.94 -9.25 -17.20
CA TYR A 235 6.74 -8.61 -16.64
C TYR A 235 7.10 -7.71 -15.44
N SER A 236 7.89 -8.21 -14.48
CA SER A 236 8.31 -7.44 -13.31
C SER A 236 9.10 -6.19 -13.72
N ARG A 237 9.95 -6.29 -14.75
CA ARG A 237 10.69 -5.15 -15.31
C ARG A 237 9.76 -4.11 -15.94
N ALA A 238 8.80 -4.55 -16.77
CA ALA A 238 7.84 -3.63 -17.38
C ALA A 238 7.00 -2.90 -16.32
N SER A 239 6.50 -3.62 -15.31
CA SER A 239 5.72 -3.04 -14.22
C SER A 239 6.53 -2.04 -13.39
N SER A 240 7.80 -2.35 -13.08
CA SER A 240 8.69 -1.43 -12.37
C SER A 240 8.96 -0.15 -13.15
N ILE A 241 9.21 -0.24 -14.47
CA ILE A 241 9.40 0.94 -15.33
C ILE A 241 8.14 1.82 -15.34
N ALA A 242 6.95 1.21 -15.45
CA ALA A 242 5.69 1.96 -15.44
C ALA A 242 5.45 2.64 -14.09
N ALA A 243 5.71 1.93 -12.98
CA ALA A 243 5.57 2.47 -11.64
C ALA A 243 6.52 3.64 -11.40
N ASP A 244 7.80 3.50 -11.74
CA ASP A 244 8.78 4.57 -11.63
C ASP A 244 8.38 5.79 -12.46
N TRP A 245 7.94 5.59 -13.70
CA TRP A 245 7.46 6.70 -14.52
C TRP A 245 6.24 7.39 -13.89
N TYR A 246 5.27 6.62 -13.38
CA TYR A 246 4.06 7.15 -12.76
C TYR A 246 4.35 7.99 -11.51
N PHE A 247 5.22 7.50 -10.63
CA PHE A 247 5.50 8.14 -9.34
C PHE A 247 6.63 9.17 -9.39
N LEU A 248 7.61 8.99 -10.27
CA LEU A 248 8.86 9.76 -10.27
C LEU A 248 9.05 10.61 -11.53
N ASN A 249 8.24 10.40 -12.57
CA ASN A 249 8.44 10.96 -13.92
C ASN A 249 9.81 10.63 -14.52
N ARG A 250 10.46 9.56 -14.05
CA ARG A 250 11.71 9.01 -14.57
C ARG A 250 11.80 7.54 -14.19
N VAL A 251 12.57 6.77 -14.94
CA VAL A 251 12.88 5.37 -14.60
C VAL A 251 14.13 5.33 -13.75
N GLN A 252 14.11 4.66 -12.60
CA GLN A 252 15.33 4.38 -11.84
C GLN A 252 15.99 3.13 -12.41
N THR A 253 17.28 3.23 -12.68
CA THR A 253 18.09 2.06 -13.03
C THR A 253 18.33 1.21 -11.80
N LEU A 254 18.53 -0.09 -12.00
CA LEU A 254 18.88 -0.98 -10.89
C LEU A 254 20.18 -0.56 -10.20
N ALA A 255 21.13 0.01 -10.95
CA ALA A 255 22.39 0.49 -10.41
C ALA A 255 22.16 1.65 -9.42
N GLU A 256 21.28 2.60 -9.76
CA GLU A 256 20.87 3.68 -8.86
C GLU A 256 20.18 3.13 -7.60
N VAL A 257 19.20 2.23 -7.77
CA VAL A 257 18.50 1.62 -6.63
C VAL A 257 19.49 0.90 -5.71
N ARG A 258 20.41 0.11 -6.27
CA ARG A 258 21.47 -0.55 -5.51
C ARG A 258 22.34 0.44 -4.76
N GLN A 259 22.76 1.53 -5.42
CA GLN A 259 23.59 2.57 -4.79
C GLN A 259 22.85 3.25 -3.64
N ILE A 260 21.55 3.50 -3.79
CA ILE A 260 20.70 4.05 -2.72
C ILE A 260 20.66 3.09 -1.53
N ILE A 261 20.38 1.80 -1.78
CA ILE A 261 20.33 0.79 -0.72
C ILE A 261 21.69 0.61 -0.03
N ASP A 262 22.78 0.62 -0.80
CA ASP A 262 24.14 0.55 -0.25
C ASP A 262 24.46 1.78 0.62
N GLY A 263 24.01 2.96 0.21
CA GLY A 263 24.20 4.23 0.91
C GLY A 263 23.31 4.46 2.13
N LEU A 264 22.26 3.66 2.35
CA LEU A 264 21.42 3.79 3.55
C LEU A 264 22.26 3.56 4.82
N THR A 265 22.13 4.43 5.82
CA THR A 265 22.79 4.27 7.13
C THR A 265 21.78 4.38 8.25
N CYS A 266 22.10 3.81 9.42
CA CYS A 266 21.31 4.01 10.63
C CYS A 266 21.10 5.50 10.90
N ASP A 267 22.13 6.33 10.76
CA ASP A 267 22.02 7.77 10.98
C ASP A 267 21.00 8.44 10.05
N THR A 268 20.99 8.10 8.76
CA THR A 268 20.01 8.66 7.81
C THR A 268 18.59 8.20 8.11
N ILE A 269 18.41 6.95 8.53
CA ILE A 269 17.09 6.39 8.87
C ILE A 269 16.60 6.98 10.21
N ASN A 270 17.48 7.10 11.18
CA ASN A 270 17.16 7.62 12.52
C ASN A 270 16.87 9.12 12.48
N ARG A 271 17.56 9.87 11.61
CA ARG A 271 17.21 11.27 11.34
C ARG A 271 15.81 11.38 10.75
N TYR A 272 15.50 10.56 9.73
CA TYR A 272 14.15 10.51 9.17
C TYR A 272 13.10 10.21 10.23
N LEU A 273 13.34 9.22 11.10
CA LEU A 273 12.42 8.84 12.19
C LEU A 273 12.30 9.90 13.29
N ALA A 274 13.35 10.71 13.52
CA ALA A 274 13.28 11.85 14.43
C ALA A 274 12.43 12.99 13.86
N ASP A 275 12.55 13.25 12.55
CA ASP A 275 11.78 14.29 11.86
C ASP A 275 10.34 13.86 11.55
N ASN A 276 10.11 12.55 11.41
CA ASN A 276 8.82 11.93 11.06
C ASN A 276 8.54 10.74 12.00
N PRO A 277 8.39 10.98 13.31
CA PRO A 277 8.15 9.89 14.26
C PRO A 277 6.79 9.23 13.97
N PRO A 278 6.66 7.90 14.13
CA PRO A 278 5.36 7.24 14.02
C PRO A 278 4.38 7.83 15.04
N ASP A 279 3.33 8.51 14.60
CA ASP A 279 2.35 9.23 15.40
C ASP A 279 0.97 9.29 14.72
N GLY A 280 -0.03 9.87 15.40
CA GLY A 280 -1.35 10.13 14.83
C GLY A 280 -2.01 8.88 14.25
N PHE A 281 -1.95 7.76 14.99
CA PHE A 281 -2.34 6.48 14.44
C PHE A 281 -3.86 6.42 14.23
N ARG A 282 -4.26 5.86 13.09
CA ARG A 282 -5.62 5.40 12.84
C ARG A 282 -5.67 3.91 13.04
N ILE A 283 -6.60 3.46 13.88
CA ILE A 283 -6.76 2.05 14.22
C ILE A 283 -8.17 1.62 13.83
N VAL A 284 -8.26 0.51 13.12
CA VAL A 284 -9.50 -0.18 12.80
C VAL A 284 -9.39 -1.61 13.29
N THR A 285 -10.40 -2.06 14.02
CA THR A 285 -10.52 -3.45 14.45
C THR A 285 -11.78 -4.06 13.87
N LEU A 286 -11.74 -5.35 13.55
CA LEU A 286 -12.91 -6.12 13.14
C LEU A 286 -12.90 -7.45 13.88
N GLY A 287 -13.94 -7.71 14.67
CA GLY A 287 -14.06 -8.92 15.49
C GLY A 287 -15.26 -8.85 16.42
N ALA A 288 -15.35 -9.79 17.36
CA ALA A 288 -16.51 -9.91 18.26
C ALA A 288 -16.59 -8.77 19.29
N GLU A 289 -15.45 -8.28 19.78
CA GLU A 289 -15.38 -7.26 20.83
C GLU A 289 -14.44 -6.10 20.44
N PRO A 290 -14.76 -4.86 20.84
CA PRO A 290 -13.88 -3.72 20.63
C PRO A 290 -12.62 -3.82 21.48
N LEU A 291 -11.51 -3.30 20.95
CA LEU A 291 -10.23 -3.20 21.67
C LEU A 291 -10.03 -1.80 22.25
N GLU A 292 -9.31 -1.74 23.37
CA GLU A 292 -8.87 -0.48 23.95
C GLU A 292 -7.71 0.08 23.14
N THR A 293 -7.86 1.31 22.64
CA THR A 293 -6.75 2.01 21.96
C THR A 293 -5.71 2.38 23.02
N PRO A 294 -4.41 2.05 22.83
CA PRO A 294 -3.41 2.36 23.85
C PRO A 294 -3.29 3.87 24.08
N VAL A 295 -3.11 4.27 25.34
CA VAL A 295 -3.15 5.66 25.81
C VAL A 295 -2.00 6.49 25.19
N GLY A 296 -2.32 7.69 24.69
CA GLY A 296 -1.33 8.67 24.21
C GLY A 296 -0.95 8.56 22.73
N ILE A 297 -1.80 7.90 21.93
CA ILE A 297 -1.54 7.51 20.54
C ILE A 297 -2.50 8.18 19.53
N SER A 298 -3.55 8.82 20.03
CA SER A 298 -4.58 9.60 19.30
C SER A 298 -4.11 10.99 18.93
#